data_AF-A0A410WX17-F1
#
_entry.id   AF-A0A410WX17-F1
#
_cell.length_a   1.000
_cell.length_b   1.000
_cell.length_c   1.000
_cell.angle_alpha   90.00
_cell.angle_beta   90.00
_cell.angle_gamma   90.00
#
_symmetry.space_group_name_H-M   'P 1'
#
loop_
_entity.id
_entity.type
_entity.pdbx_description
1 polymer ?
#
loop_
_entity_poly.entity_id
_entity_poly.type
_entity_poly.pdbx_seq_one_letter_code
_entity_poly.pdbx_strand_id
1 'polypeptide(L)'
;MITWKDTTSYSQRKRKDTEPRSWTAVINKADIMVHRHIHYGSDMWLLSSRYLDLDKIELKSKDINEAKNESLDKLKSILEHNINEMEAIIEQIK
;
A
#
# COMPACT_ATOMS: atom_id res chain seq x y z
N MET A 1 -11.93 -3.61 11.58
CA MET A 1 -11.50 -2.25 11.20
C MET A 1 -9.99 -2.28 11.07
N ILE A 2 -9.42 -1.78 9.98
CA ILE A 2 -7.96 -1.82 9.74
C ILE A 2 -7.30 -0.66 10.47
N THR A 3 -6.26 -0.95 11.27
CA THR A 3 -5.53 0.07 12.04
C THR A 3 -4.32 0.56 11.26
N TRP A 4 -4.36 1.83 10.84
CA TRP A 4 -3.27 2.51 10.17
C TRP A 4 -2.34 3.19 11.18
N LYS A 5 -1.03 3.08 10.99
CA LYS A 5 0.01 3.76 11.77
C LYS A 5 0.80 4.69 10.86
N ASP A 6 1.07 5.92 11.32
CA ASP A 6 2.05 6.79 10.66
C ASP A 6 3.44 6.16 10.78
N THR A 7 4.07 5.91 9.63
CA THR A 7 5.43 5.34 9.52
C THR A 7 6.38 6.29 8.80
N THR A 8 6.02 7.57 8.70
CA THR A 8 6.84 8.60 8.07
C THR A 8 8.18 8.71 8.79
N SER A 9 9.27 8.49 8.04
CA SER A 9 10.62 8.69 8.57
C SER A 9 10.93 10.18 8.67
N TYR A 10 10.74 10.75 9.85
CA TYR A 10 11.15 12.13 10.14
C TYR A 10 12.66 12.15 10.42
N SER A 11 13.46 12.69 9.50
CA SER A 11 14.81 13.14 9.88
C SER A 11 14.67 14.21 10.97
N GLN A 12 15.47 14.12 12.03
CA GLN A 12 15.28 14.82 13.32
C GLN A 12 15.08 16.35 13.23
N ARG A 13 15.44 16.99 12.11
CA ARG A 13 15.35 18.45 11.89
C ARG A 13 14.00 18.97 11.38
N LYS A 14 13.05 18.13 10.96
CA LYS A 14 11.76 18.55 10.35
C LYS A 14 10.50 18.23 11.17
N ARG A 15 10.70 17.90 12.45
CA ARG A 15 9.79 17.03 13.24
C ARG A 15 8.47 17.64 13.74
N LYS A 16 8.18 18.93 13.55
CA LYS A 16 7.04 19.56 14.26
C LYS A 16 5.79 19.85 13.40
N ASP A 17 5.94 20.18 12.12
CA ASP A 17 4.80 20.69 11.31
C ASP A 17 4.64 20.02 9.94
N THR A 18 5.26 18.85 9.71
CA THR A 18 5.16 18.18 8.41
C THR A 18 4.06 17.13 8.43
N GLU A 19 3.13 17.19 7.47
CA GLU A 19 2.12 16.16 7.27
C GLU A 19 2.74 14.77 7.07
N PRO A 20 2.16 13.71 7.67
CA PRO A 20 2.57 12.33 7.42
C PRO A 20 2.58 11.98 5.92
N ARG A 21 3.64 11.31 5.48
CA ARG A 21 3.84 10.88 4.09
C ARG A 21 3.81 9.37 3.89
N SER A 22 3.69 8.61 4.98
CA SER A 22 3.62 7.16 4.94
C SER A 22 2.70 6.64 6.03
N TRP A 23 1.80 5.75 5.64
CA TRP A 23 0.87 5.07 6.52
C TRP A 23 0.99 3.58 6.28
N THR A 24 1.17 2.82 7.35
CA THR A 24 1.26 1.36 7.26
C THR A 24 0.16 0.72 8.09
N ALA A 25 -0.51 -0.26 7.51
CA ALA A 25 -1.38 -1.19 8.22
C ALA A 25 -0.81 -2.60 8.08
N VAL A 26 -1.15 -3.47 9.04
CA VAL A 26 -0.83 -4.90 8.98
C VAL A 26 -2.14 -5.66 9.06
N ILE A 27 -2.40 -6.49 8.04
CA ILE A 27 -3.53 -7.41 8.01
C ILE A 27 -2.95 -8.82 8.08
N ASN A 28 -3.14 -9.47 9.23
CA ASN A 28 -2.46 -10.72 9.58
C ASN A 28 -0.92 -10.57 9.48
N LYS A 29 -0.29 -11.12 8.43
CA LYS A 29 1.16 -11.00 8.18
C LYS A 29 1.50 -10.04 7.04
N ALA A 30 0.50 -9.62 6.25
CA ALA A 30 0.71 -8.74 5.11
C ALA A 30 0.77 -7.28 5.57
N ASP A 31 1.89 -6.61 5.27
CA ASP A 31 2.03 -5.18 5.42
C ASP A 31 1.42 -4.46 4.20
N ILE A 32 0.73 -3.35 4.47
CA ILE A 32 0.15 -2.48 3.44
C ILE A 32 0.63 -1.07 3.74
N MET A 33 1.37 -0.49 2.82
CA MET A 33 1.96 0.83 2.94
C MET A 33 1.36 1.77 1.89
N VAL A 34 0.69 2.83 2.35
CA VAL A 34 0.26 3.96 1.54
C VAL A 34 1.21 5.11 1.78
N HIS A 35 1.99 5.49 0.78
CA HIS A 35 3.08 6.44 0.96
C HIS A 35 3.28 7.35 -0.26
N ARG A 36 4.00 8.45 -0.06
CA ARG A 36 4.49 9.32 -1.13
C ARG A 36 5.98 9.08 -1.36
N HIS A 37 6.42 9.20 -2.61
CA HIS A 37 7.83 9.01 -2.99
C HIS A 37 8.40 10.27 -3.65
N ILE A 38 9.69 10.55 -3.43
CA ILE A 38 10.35 11.79 -3.91
C ILE A 38 10.45 11.90 -5.44
N HIS A 39 10.43 10.75 -6.13
CA HIS A 39 10.50 10.68 -7.60
C HIS A 39 9.10 10.67 -8.26
N TYR A 40 8.04 10.80 -7.48
CA TYR A 40 6.66 10.88 -7.95
C TYR A 40 6.10 12.27 -7.65
N GLY A 41 5.02 12.65 -8.34
CA GLY A 41 4.34 13.92 -8.08
C GLY A 41 3.97 14.06 -6.60
N SER A 42 4.09 15.28 -6.04
CA SER A 42 3.85 15.55 -4.61
C SER A 42 2.44 15.16 -4.13
N ASP A 43 1.51 15.03 -5.07
CA ASP A 43 0.10 14.71 -4.85
C ASP A 43 -0.22 13.23 -5.06
N MET A 44 0.77 12.40 -5.42
CA MET A 44 0.56 11.01 -5.76
C MET A 44 0.80 10.10 -4.56
N TRP A 45 -0.20 9.30 -4.23
CA TRP A 45 -0.09 8.22 -3.26
C TRP A 45 0.22 6.90 -3.96
N LEU A 46 0.99 6.06 -3.27
CA LEU A 46 1.47 4.79 -3.78
C LEU A 46 1.15 3.69 -2.77
N LEU A 47 0.69 2.55 -3.26
CA LEU A 47 0.55 1.30 -2.51
C LEU A 47 1.84 0.48 -2.64
N SER A 48 2.32 -0.05 -1.53
CA SER A 48 3.38 -1.06 -1.50
C SER A 48 3.13 -2.08 -0.38
N SER A 49 3.72 -3.26 -0.54
CA SER A 49 3.68 -4.35 0.42
C SER A 49 4.94 -5.17 0.27
N ARG A 50 5.72 -5.33 1.34
CA ARG A 50 6.91 -6.19 1.30
C ARG A 50 6.51 -7.67 1.31
N TYR A 51 5.49 -8.01 2.08
CA TYR A 51 5.00 -9.38 2.19
C TYR A 51 4.44 -9.90 0.86
N LEU A 52 3.79 -9.04 0.08
CA LEU A 52 3.16 -9.39 -1.20
C LEU A 52 3.99 -9.00 -2.43
N ASP A 53 5.24 -8.56 -2.22
CA ASP A 53 6.15 -8.11 -3.28
C ASP A 53 5.55 -7.05 -4.22
N LEU A 54 4.85 -6.07 -3.63
CA LEU A 54 4.27 -4.94 -4.35
C LEU A 54 5.10 -3.69 -4.12
N ASP A 55 5.66 -3.10 -5.18
CA ASP A 55 6.42 -1.86 -5.13
C ASP A 55 5.71 -0.75 -5.94
N LYS A 56 5.45 0.38 -5.27
CA LYS A 56 4.96 1.66 -5.83
C LYS A 56 3.82 1.54 -6.85
N ILE A 57 2.73 0.86 -6.49
CA ILE A 57 1.50 0.85 -7.29
C ILE A 57 0.80 2.20 -7.14
N GLU A 58 0.57 2.91 -8.24
CA GLU A 58 -0.07 4.22 -8.23
C GLU A 58 -1.52 4.15 -7.74
N LEU A 59 -1.89 5.09 -6.87
CA LEU A 59 -3.27 5.37 -6.44
C LEU A 59 -3.74 6.67 -7.10
N LYS A 60 -5.01 6.71 -7.48
CA LYS A 60 -5.61 7.85 -8.17
C LYS A 60 -5.99 8.97 -7.21
N SER A 61 -6.43 8.63 -6.00
CA SER A 61 -6.86 9.65 -5.06
C SER A 61 -5.68 10.45 -4.51
N LYS A 62 -5.92 11.76 -4.31
CA LYS A 62 -5.00 12.69 -3.65
C LYS A 62 -5.27 12.79 -2.14
N ASP A 63 -6.49 12.50 -1.72
CA ASP A 63 -6.87 12.46 -0.31
C ASP A 63 -6.35 11.17 0.34
N ILE A 64 -5.82 11.27 1.56
CA ILE A 64 -5.21 10.11 2.24
C ILE A 64 -6.26 9.06 2.65
N ASN A 65 -7.46 9.46 3.05
CA ASN A 65 -8.47 8.49 3.50
C ASN A 65 -9.05 7.74 2.30
N GLU A 66 -9.30 8.45 1.21
CA GLU A 66 -9.66 7.84 -0.06
C GLU A 66 -8.53 6.95 -0.60
N ALA A 67 -7.27 7.39 -0.56
CA ALA A 67 -6.13 6.58 -0.99
C ALA A 67 -5.98 5.30 -0.14
N LYS A 68 -6.23 5.37 1.18
CA LYS A 68 -6.27 4.18 2.04
C LYS A 68 -7.34 3.20 1.57
N ASN A 69 -8.54 3.66 1.27
CA ASN A 69 -9.62 2.79 0.77
C ASN A 69 -9.29 2.22 -0.62
N GLU A 70 -8.84 3.06 -1.56
CA GLU A 70 -8.42 2.63 -2.89
C GLU A 70 -7.30 1.58 -2.82
N SER A 71 -6.36 1.73 -1.89
CA SER A 71 -5.28 0.77 -1.69
C SER A 71 -5.79 -0.62 -1.28
N LEU A 72 -6.87 -0.68 -0.48
CA LEU A 72 -7.49 -1.92 -0.06
C LEU A 72 -8.26 -2.58 -1.20
N ASP A 73 -8.97 -1.78 -2.00
CA ASP A 73 -9.70 -2.29 -3.17
C ASP A 73 -8.74 -2.86 -4.22
N LYS A 74 -7.64 -2.14 -4.51
CA LYS A 74 -6.59 -2.64 -5.40
C LYS A 74 -5.93 -3.90 -4.87
N LEU A 75 -5.58 -3.90 -3.58
CA LEU A 75 -4.98 -5.07 -2.95
C LEU A 75 -5.90 -6.29 -3.06
N LYS A 76 -7.20 -6.11 -2.78
CA LYS A 76 -8.19 -7.18 -2.92
C LYS A 76 -8.22 -7.73 -4.34
N SER A 77 -8.27 -6.85 -5.35
CA SER A 77 -8.26 -7.26 -6.76
C SER A 77 -6.99 -8.03 -7.15
N ILE A 78 -5.82 -7.60 -6.66
CA ILE A 78 -4.54 -8.30 -6.90
C ILE A 78 -4.56 -9.69 -6.26
N LEU A 79 -5.02 -9.80 -5.01
CA LEU A 79 -5.10 -11.07 -4.31
C LEU A 79 -6.07 -12.05 -4.99
N GLU A 80 -7.25 -11.57 -5.39
CA GLU A 80 -8.23 -12.38 -6.12
C GLU A 80 -7.67 -12.87 -7.47
N HIS A 81 -6.97 -12.01 -8.21
CA HIS A 81 -6.30 -12.40 -9.45
C HIS A 81 -5.24 -13.48 -9.21
N ASN A 82 -4.34 -13.25 -8.24
CA ASN A 82 -3.27 -14.19 -7.91
C ASN A 82 -3.81 -15.55 -7.43
N ILE A 83 -4.90 -15.57 -6.66
CA ILE A 83 -5.57 -16.81 -6.24
C ILE A 83 -6.05 -17.59 -7.46
N ASN A 84 -6.75 -16.94 -8.39
CA ASN A 84 -7.25 -17.58 -9.61
C ASN A 84 -6.12 -18.16 -10.47
N GLU A 85 -5.01 -17.43 -10.62
CA GLU A 85 -3.83 -17.93 -11.35
C GLU A 85 -3.21 -19.15 -10.66
N MET A 86 -3.05 -19.10 -9.33
CA MET A 86 -2.51 -20.21 -8.55
C MET A 86 -3.40 -21.46 -8.62
N GLU A 87 -4.72 -21.30 -8.54
CA GLU A 87 -5.67 -22.40 -8.70
C GLU A 87 -5.57 -23.04 -10.09
N ALA A 88 -5.45 -22.23 -11.14
CA ALA A 88 -5.26 -22.72 -12.50
C ALA A 88 -3.94 -23.48 -12.70
N ILE A 89 -2.85 -23.01 -12.09
CA ILE A 89 -1.55 -23.70 -12.10
C ILE A 89 -1.66 -25.05 -11.39
N ILE A 90 -2.29 -25.08 -10.21
CA ILE A 90 -2.50 -26.31 -9.44
C ILE A 90 -3.26 -27.35 -10.27
N GLU A 91 -4.28 -26.94 -11.03
CA GLU A 91 -5.06 -27.86 -11.87
C GLU A 91 -4.25 -28.43 -13.05
N GLN A 92 -3.25 -27.69 -13.56
CA GLN A 92 -2.39 -28.16 -14.65
C GLN A 92 -1.29 -29.13 -14.21
N ILE A 93 -0.90 -29.10 -12.93
CA ILE A 93 0.14 -29.98 -12.38
C ILE A 93 -0.42 -31.20 -11.63
N LYS A 94 -1.75 -31.28 -11.48
CA LYS A 94 -2.45 -32.48 -11.02
C LYS A 94 -2.50 -33.53 -12.12
#